data_AF-A0A7L4QZ00-F1
#
_entry.id   AF-A0A7L4QZ00-F1
#
_cell.length_a   1.000
_cell.length_b   1.000
_cell.length_c   1.000
_cell.angle_alpha   90.00
_cell.angle_beta   90.00
_cell.angle_gamma   90.00
#
_symmetry.space_group_name_H-M   'P 1'
#
loop_
_entity.id
_entity.type
_entity.pdbx_description
1 polymer ?
#
loop_
_entity_poly.entity_id
_entity_poly.type
_entity_poly.pdbx_seq_one_letter_code
_entity_poly.pdbx_strand_id
1 'polypeptide(L)'
;MVGLGTAVFIFALFSAIVLYLLVNYSSLMAAIVLLAVPLVTIVAMPEIATSFLGYEHARLAGGLVPINNYHLLLFVWSTIIGIILYTEFLTWYLSKNKRSIK
;
A
#
# COMPACT_ATOMS: atom_id res chain seq x y z
N MET A 1 -12.52 -16.43 -11.90
CA MET A 1 -12.26 -16.75 -10.47
C MET A 1 -10.88 -16.21 -10.14
N VAL A 2 -10.78 -15.18 -9.30
CA VAL A 2 -9.47 -14.66 -8.85
C VAL A 2 -9.02 -15.54 -7.70
N GLY A 3 -8.00 -16.38 -7.91
CA GLY A 3 -7.45 -17.20 -6.84
C GLY A 3 -6.59 -16.35 -5.87
N LEU A 4 -6.37 -16.86 -4.65
CA LEU A 4 -5.48 -16.24 -3.64
C LEU A 4 -4.12 -15.85 -4.26
N GLY A 5 -3.54 -16.72 -5.10
CA GLY A 5 -2.27 -16.43 -5.77
C GLY A 5 -2.32 -15.19 -6.69
N THR A 6 -3.44 -14.95 -7.36
CA THR A 6 -3.61 -13.77 -8.23
C THR A 6 -3.71 -12.48 -7.41
N ALA A 7 -4.46 -12.50 -6.31
CA ALA A 7 -4.60 -11.33 -5.44
C ALA A 7 -3.27 -10.94 -4.78
N VAL A 8 -2.55 -11.92 -4.22
CA VAL A 8 -1.22 -11.71 -3.63
C VAL A 8 -0.24 -11.17 -4.67
N PHE A 9 -0.25 -11.71 -5.89
CA PHE A 9 0.60 -11.23 -6.97
C PHE A 9 0.32 -9.75 -7.33
N ILE A 10 -0.96 -9.37 -7.44
CA ILE A 10 -1.35 -7.98 -7.73
C ILE A 10 -0.86 -7.03 -6.62
N PHE A 11 -1.09 -7.37 -5.35
CA PHE A 11 -0.63 -6.53 -4.24
C PHE A 11 0.89 -6.48 -4.11
N ALA A 12 1.59 -7.59 -4.40
CA ALA A 12 3.05 -7.62 -4.41
C ALA A 12 3.62 -6.74 -5.53
N LEU A 13 3.07 -6.84 -6.74
CA LEU A 13 3.46 -5.99 -7.87
C LEU A 13 3.19 -4.51 -7.57
N PHE A 14 2.01 -4.19 -7.03
CA PHE A 14 1.66 -2.85 -6.61
C PHE A 14 2.65 -2.30 -5.56
N SER A 15 2.95 -3.10 -4.54
CA SER A 15 3.93 -2.76 -3.51
C SER A 15 5.33 -2.51 -4.10
N ALA A 16 5.77 -3.37 -5.03
CA ALA A 16 7.05 -3.23 -5.69
C ALA A 16 7.14 -1.94 -6.52
N ILE A 17 6.07 -1.56 -7.24
CA ILE A 17 6.00 -0.30 -7.99
C ILE A 17 6.11 0.89 -7.04
N VAL A 18 5.36 0.88 -5.93
CA VAL A 18 5.41 1.99 -4.96
C VAL A 18 6.80 2.10 -4.30
N LEU A 19 7.40 0.98 -3.91
CA LEU A 19 8.75 0.96 -3.33
C LEU A 19 9.80 1.41 -4.34
N TYR A 20 9.67 1.03 -5.62
CA TYR A 20 10.53 1.51 -6.69
C TYR A 20 10.45 3.03 -6.83
N LEU A 21 9.23 3.60 -6.81
CA LEU A 21 9.03 5.06 -6.85
C LEU A 21 9.61 5.76 -5.62
N LEU A 22 9.46 5.15 -4.43
CA LEU A 22 10.01 5.68 -3.19
C LEU A 22 11.54 5.79 -3.26
N VAL A 23 12.20 4.73 -3.75
CA VAL A 23 13.67 4.64 -3.78
C VAL A 23 14.27 5.50 -4.90
N ASN A 24 13.64 5.55 -6.07
CA ASN A 24 14.25 6.14 -7.27
C ASN A 24 13.74 7.55 -7.62
N TYR A 25 12.60 7.98 -7.08
CA TYR A 25 11.98 9.25 -7.46
C TYR A 25 11.75 10.17 -6.25
N SER A 26 10.68 9.95 -5.48
CA SER A 26 10.38 10.75 -4.28
C SER A 26 9.36 10.08 -3.37
N SER A 27 9.42 10.41 -2.08
CA SER A 27 8.45 10.01 -1.06
C SER A 27 7.02 10.46 -1.39
N LEU A 28 6.87 11.70 -1.89
CA LEU A 28 5.58 12.25 -2.30
C LEU A 28 4.96 11.46 -3.46
N MET A 29 5.73 11.16 -4.51
CA MET A 29 5.21 10.42 -5.66
C MET A 29 4.79 8.99 -5.27
N ALA A 30 5.58 8.33 -4.42
CA ALA A 30 5.23 7.03 -3.88
C ALA A 30 3.91 7.08 -3.07
N ALA A 31 3.74 8.09 -2.21
CA ALA A 31 2.52 8.27 -1.43
C ALA A 31 1.29 8.54 -2.31
N ILE A 32 1.44 9.38 -3.34
CA ILE A 32 0.36 9.64 -4.30
C ILE A 32 -0.03 8.34 -5.00
N VAL A 33 0.91 7.57 -5.53
CA VAL A 33 0.59 6.31 -6.23
C VAL A 33 -0.02 5.28 -5.28
N LEU A 34 0.49 5.17 -4.05
CA LEU A 34 -0.03 4.27 -3.02
C LEU A 34 -1.52 4.50 -2.74
N LEU A 35 -1.94 5.76 -2.66
CA LEU A 35 -3.32 6.13 -2.32
C LEU A 35 -4.20 6.26 -3.56
N ALA A 36 -3.72 6.96 -4.59
CA ALA A 36 -4.53 7.30 -5.76
C ALA A 36 -4.87 6.07 -6.59
N VAL A 37 -3.95 5.11 -6.79
CA VAL A 37 -4.23 3.97 -7.68
C VAL A 37 -5.41 3.12 -7.18
N PRO A 38 -5.47 2.67 -5.91
CA PRO A 38 -6.63 1.93 -5.42
C PRO A 38 -7.90 2.79 -5.40
N LEU A 39 -7.82 4.06 -5.01
CA LEU A 39 -8.99 4.95 -4.97
C LEU A 39 -9.57 5.21 -6.37
N VAL A 40 -8.73 5.50 -7.35
CA VAL A 40 -9.14 5.69 -8.74
C VAL A 40 -9.75 4.40 -9.29
N THR A 41 -9.19 3.24 -8.96
CA THR A 41 -9.75 1.95 -9.38
C THR A 41 -11.15 1.72 -8.80
N ILE A 42 -11.36 2.06 -7.53
CA ILE A 42 -12.67 1.97 -6.87
C ILE A 42 -13.69 2.90 -7.54
N VAL A 43 -13.29 4.13 -7.88
CA VAL A 43 -14.20 5.12 -8.49
C VAL A 43 -14.48 4.80 -9.96
N ALA A 44 -13.47 4.39 -10.73
CA ALA A 44 -13.59 4.15 -12.16
C ALA A 44 -14.30 2.82 -12.48
N MET A 45 -14.10 1.79 -11.65
CA MET A 45 -14.58 0.43 -11.89
C MET A 45 -15.18 -0.18 -10.60
N PRO A 46 -16.26 0.40 -10.04
CA PRO A 46 -16.74 0.06 -8.70
C PRO A 46 -17.16 -1.40 -8.54
N GLU A 47 -17.83 -1.99 -9.53
CA GLU A 47 -18.29 -3.39 -9.48
C GLU A 47 -17.11 -4.38 -9.44
N ILE A 48 -16.10 -4.12 -10.28
CA ILE A 48 -14.90 -4.96 -10.36
C ILE A 48 -14.05 -4.77 -9.10
N ALA A 49 -13.89 -3.52 -8.64
CA ALA A 49 -13.13 -3.21 -7.44
C ALA A 49 -13.76 -3.81 -6.17
N THR A 50 -15.08 -3.68 -5.99
CA THR A 50 -15.77 -4.22 -4.81
C THR A 50 -15.80 -5.75 -4.82
N SER A 51 -16.00 -6.38 -5.97
CA SER A 51 -15.92 -7.85 -6.09
C SER A 51 -14.51 -8.39 -5.83
N PHE A 52 -13.47 -7.69 -6.32
CA PHE A 52 -12.09 -8.06 -6.03
C PHE A 52 -11.75 -7.85 -4.55
N LEU A 53 -12.03 -6.68 -3.98
CA LEU A 53 -11.69 -6.34 -2.59
C LEU A 53 -12.50 -7.17 -1.58
N GLY A 54 -13.73 -7.54 -1.93
CA GLY A 54 -14.58 -8.40 -1.13
C GLY A 54 -14.21 -9.89 -1.17
N TYR A 55 -13.28 -10.31 -2.04
CA TYR A 55 -12.90 -11.72 -2.15
C TYR A 55 -12.30 -12.23 -0.83
N GLU A 56 -12.95 -13.24 -0.26
CA GLU A 56 -12.63 -13.83 1.02
C GLU A 56 -11.58 -14.95 0.88
N HIS A 57 -10.56 -14.93 1.74
CA HIS A 57 -9.48 -15.94 1.76
C HIS A 57 -9.58 -16.87 2.95
N ALA A 58 -10.02 -16.34 4.10
CA ALA A 58 -10.11 -17.07 5.35
C ALA A 58 -11.17 -16.46 6.25
N ARG A 59 -11.65 -17.21 7.23
CA ARG A 59 -12.47 -16.68 8.33
C ARG A 59 -11.80 -16.96 9.67
N LEU A 60 -11.73 -15.93 10.50
CA LEU A 60 -11.25 -16.01 11.88
C LEU A 60 -12.44 -16.08 12.85
N ALA A 61 -12.15 -16.30 14.14
CA ALA A 61 -13.14 -16.32 15.23
C ALA A 61 -14.34 -17.24 14.96
N GLY A 62 -14.06 -18.49 14.56
CA GLY A 62 -15.11 -19.49 14.32
C GLY A 62 -16.03 -19.21 13.12
N GLY A 63 -15.62 -18.33 12.20
CA GLY A 63 -16.38 -18.01 10.99
C GLY A 63 -17.02 -16.62 10.98
N LEU A 64 -16.82 -15.82 12.04
CA LEU A 64 -17.49 -14.52 12.21
C LEU A 64 -16.72 -13.36 11.57
N VAL A 65 -15.41 -13.48 11.39
CA VAL A 65 -14.56 -12.39 10.87
C VAL A 65 -13.93 -12.82 9.55
N PRO A 66 -14.49 -12.39 8.40
CA PRO A 66 -13.92 -12.71 7.09
C PRO A 66 -12.67 -11.87 6.82
N ILE A 67 -11.60 -12.53 6.40
CA ILE A 67 -10.36 -11.91 5.92
C ILE A 67 -10.42 -11.90 4.39
N ASN A 68 -10.54 -10.70 3.84
CA ASN A 68 -10.68 -10.44 2.41
C ASN A 68 -9.57 -9.51 1.90
N ASN A 69 -9.61 -9.21 0.60
CA ASN A 69 -8.64 -8.32 -0.05
C ASN A 69 -8.62 -6.88 0.50
N TYR A 70 -9.69 -6.40 1.15
CA TYR A 70 -9.62 -5.13 1.89
C TYR A 70 -8.57 -5.17 3.01
N HIS A 71 -8.46 -6.28 3.73
CA HIS A 71 -7.47 -6.40 4.81
C HIS A 71 -6.04 -6.41 4.24
N LEU A 72 -5.83 -7.05 3.10
CA LEU A 72 -4.54 -7.02 2.41
C LEU A 72 -4.19 -5.62 1.91
N LEU A 73 -5.15 -4.90 1.32
CA LEU A 73 -4.95 -3.50 0.90
C LEU A 73 -4.58 -2.61 2.09
N LEU A 74 -5.33 -2.70 3.19
CA LEU A 74 -5.06 -1.93 4.40
C LEU A 74 -3.71 -2.28 5.03
N PHE A 75 -3.34 -3.57 5.01
CA PHE A 75 -2.02 -4.01 5.47
C PHE A 75 -0.92 -3.36 4.62
N VAL A 76 -0.97 -3.49 3.29
CA VAL A 76 -0.02 -2.87 2.36
C VAL A 76 0.06 -1.35 2.55
N TRP A 77 -1.09 -0.67 2.65
CA TRP A 77 -1.14 0.76 2.93
C TRP A 77 -0.44 1.12 4.24
N SER A 78 -0.81 0.48 5.34
CA SER A 78 -0.24 0.78 6.66
C SER A 78 1.28 0.57 6.68
N THR A 79 1.77 -0.54 6.13
CA THR A 79 3.19 -0.86 6.05
C THR A 79 3.95 0.17 5.21
N ILE A 80 3.50 0.45 3.99
CA ILE A 80 4.25 1.33 3.08
C ILE A 80 4.15 2.80 3.53
N ILE A 81 3.02 3.25 4.07
CA ILE A 81 2.93 4.59 4.69
C ILE A 81 3.95 4.73 5.82
N GLY A 82 4.07 3.72 6.69
CA GLY A 82 5.08 3.69 7.75
C GLY A 82 6.49 3.83 7.21
N ILE A 83 6.83 3.09 6.14
CA ILE A 83 8.14 3.18 5.48
C ILE A 83 8.36 4.59 4.90
N ILE A 84 7.40 5.15 4.17
CA ILE A 84 7.50 6.48 3.56
C ILE A 84 7.77 7.54 4.63
N LEU A 85 6.94 7.57 5.69
CA LEU A 85 7.09 8.52 6.79
C LEU A 85 8.44 8.36 7.50
N TYR A 86 8.88 7.13 7.73
CA TYR A 86 10.18 6.86 8.33
C TYR A 86 11.33 7.38 7.46
N THR A 87 11.30 7.13 6.14
CA THR A 87 12.32 7.62 5.22
C THR A 87 12.37 9.14 5.14
N GLU A 88 11.21 9.80 5.16
CA GLU A 88 11.13 11.27 5.16
C GLU A 88 11.69 11.84 6.46
N PHE A 89 11.29 11.27 7.61
CA PHE A 89 11.78 11.69 8.92
C PHE A 89 13.30 11.54 9.04
N LEU A 90 13.84 10.39 8.61
CA LEU A 90 15.27 10.13 8.61
C LEU A 90 16.03 11.12 7.72
N THR A 91 15.51 11.39 6.52
CA THR A 91 16.11 12.34 5.57
C THR A 91 16.14 13.76 6.14
N TRP A 92 15.03 14.20 6.73
CA TRP A 92 14.93 15.48 7.43
C TRP A 92 15.92 15.57 8.60
N TYR A 93 15.99 14.53 9.43
CA TYR A 93 16.87 14.47 10.60
C TYR A 93 18.35 14.59 10.19
N LEU A 94 18.78 13.81 9.18
CA LEU A 94 20.15 13.85 8.67
C LEU A 94 20.49 15.19 7.99
N SER A 95 19.52 15.83 7.33
CA SER A 95 19.68 17.16 6.73
C SER A 95 19.88 18.26 7.77
N LYS A 96 19.18 18.18 8.91
CA LYS A 96 19.35 19.11 10.03
C LYS A 96 20.73 19.03 10.66
N ASN A 97 21.30 17.83 10.81
CA ASN A 97 22.63 17.66 11.39
C ASN A 97 23.74 18.30 10.52
N LYS A 98 23.58 18.30 9.20
CA LYS A 98 24.54 18.96 8.28
C LYS A 98 24.58 20.49 8.40
N ARG A 99 23.56 21.13 8.99
CA ARG A 99 23.48 22.59 9.14
C ARG A 99 24.17 23.14 10.40
N SER A 100 24.65 22.28 11.31
CA SER A 100 25.26 22.67 12.59
C SER A 100 26.78 22.78 12.55
N ILE A 101 27.35 23.25 11.43
CA ILE A 101 28.77 23.65 11.34
C ILE A 101 28.80 25.07 10.77
N LYS A 102 28.57 26.06 11.63
CA LYS A 102 28.99 27.44 11.46
C LYS A 102 29.27 28.04 12.84
#